data_AF-A0AAD3CD69-F1
#
_entry.id   AF-A0AAD3CD69-F1
#
_cell.length_a   1.000
_cell.length_b   1.000
_cell.length_c   1.000
_cell.angle_alpha   90.00
_cell.angle_beta   90.00
_cell.angle_gamma   90.00
#
_symmetry.space_group_name_H-M   'P 1'
#
loop_
_entity.id
_entity.type
_entity.pdbx_description
1 polymer ?
#
loop_
_entity_poly.entity_id
_entity_poly.type
_entity_poly.pdbx_seq_one_letter_code
_entity_poly.pdbx_strand_id
1 'polypeptide(L)'
;MFRSMSSRSFGKSKPSTPTKPEEDRKELVFNDEAAFDAACRDLKSSLKKSGSLDMSHIVKVLHNKKDVHDLIEEHFPGAMTGADILAKVAPVIEKYGLTDDNTLFAQSCCPDEINHEDGDTPDLFAKHLGEVFHMGGLAGIPFTGKTGFAAFSHHVPEEGHAFIFMAPHIGLSESNKLGKYSRIGQSEEGGACGAVVGALNHCMCNKPLPDFAEAGDDAQMCYIIHQINKNKERILAEKEKSENAMQAMAARVAHDVGRDMLNRICTMDFGDDNTQLMVLTGIQINMPKPFDGFFQPITFHIRNKKGEVKDLFQEAFGGEVRRGFQPSISTRHLNAGAF
;
A
#
# COMPACT_ATOMS: atom_id res chain seq x y z
N MET A 1 14.05 80.13 46.17
CA MET A 1 12.97 79.35 45.53
C MET A 1 13.45 78.92 44.14
N PHE A 2 13.61 77.60 43.95
CA PHE A 2 13.63 76.82 42.70
C PHE A 2 14.23 77.38 41.39
N ARG A 3 15.35 76.80 40.92
CA ARG A 3 15.45 75.85 39.79
C ARG A 3 16.90 75.71 39.30
N SER A 4 17.49 74.51 39.42
CA SER A 4 18.72 74.13 38.71
C SER A 4 18.34 73.30 37.48
N MET A 5 18.74 73.75 36.29
CA MET A 5 18.61 73.00 35.03
C MET A 5 19.80 72.05 34.83
N SER A 6 19.48 70.86 34.33
CA SER A 6 20.35 69.74 33.98
C SER A 6 20.54 69.64 32.45
N SER A 7 21.49 68.79 32.03
CA SER A 7 21.80 68.28 30.67
C SER A 7 22.94 69.05 29.96
N ARG A 8 23.90 68.42 29.26
CA ARG A 8 23.90 67.16 28.48
C ARG A 8 25.30 66.54 28.46
N SER A 9 25.39 65.20 28.45
CA SER A 9 26.56 64.47 27.92
C SER A 9 26.11 63.53 26.81
N PHE A 10 26.88 63.52 25.71
CA PHE A 10 26.62 62.75 24.49
C PHE A 10 27.02 61.28 24.70
N GLY A 11 26.03 60.38 24.62
CA GLY A 11 26.25 58.93 24.50
C GLY A 11 26.17 58.49 23.05
N LYS A 12 27.25 57.87 22.53
CA LYS A 12 27.35 57.30 21.19
C LYS A 12 26.44 56.06 21.06
N SER A 13 25.57 56.04 20.06
CA SER A 13 24.77 54.87 19.66
C SER A 13 25.66 53.84 18.95
N LYS A 14 25.58 52.57 19.36
CA LYS A 14 26.09 51.44 18.57
C LYS A 14 25.08 51.13 17.45
N PRO A 15 25.54 50.80 16.22
CA PRO A 15 24.64 50.41 15.15
C PRO A 15 24.04 49.03 15.44
N SER A 16 22.71 48.93 15.37
CA SER A 16 21.99 47.66 15.41
C SER A 16 22.33 46.85 14.16
N THR A 17 22.89 45.66 14.34
CA THR A 17 23.01 44.66 13.27
C THR A 17 21.62 44.34 12.73
N PRO A 18 21.38 44.39 11.42
CA PRO A 18 20.11 43.95 10.86
C PRO A 18 20.00 42.44 11.10
N THR A 19 19.07 42.04 11.96
CA THR A 19 18.60 40.66 12.02
C THR A 19 18.15 40.27 10.61
N LYS A 20 18.80 39.24 10.05
CA LYS A 20 18.36 38.63 8.79
C LYS A 20 16.86 38.29 8.89
N PRO A 21 16.10 38.39 7.79
CA PRO A 21 14.72 37.94 7.77
C PRO A 21 14.67 36.49 8.25
N GLU A 22 13.70 36.20 9.11
CA GLU A 22 13.33 34.87 9.58
C GLU A 22 12.72 34.10 8.39
N GLU A 23 13.55 33.74 7.41
CA GLU A 23 13.15 32.90 6.27
C GLU A 23 12.84 31.48 6.77
N ASP A 24 11.57 31.11 6.68
CA ASP A 24 11.03 29.75 6.63
C ASP A 24 11.61 28.73 7.63
N ARG A 25 11.39 28.93 8.93
CA ARG A 25 11.15 27.77 9.79
C ARG A 25 9.75 27.27 9.49
N LYS A 26 9.60 26.38 8.49
CA LYS A 26 8.39 25.56 8.39
C LYS A 26 8.19 24.91 9.75
N GLU A 27 7.14 25.32 10.46
CA GLU A 27 6.83 24.76 11.77
C GLU A 27 6.63 23.26 11.60
N LEU A 28 7.37 22.46 12.37
CA LEU A 28 7.31 21.01 12.32
C LEU A 28 6.02 20.58 13.03
N VAL A 29 4.95 20.43 12.25
CA VAL A 29 3.64 20.01 12.72
C VAL A 29 3.38 18.57 12.30
N PHE A 30 3.09 17.71 13.28
CA PHE A 30 2.62 16.35 13.03
C PHE A 30 1.11 16.31 13.17
N ASN A 31 0.44 15.89 12.10
CA ASN A 31 -1.00 15.58 12.10
C ASN A 31 -1.24 14.08 11.84
N ASP A 32 -0.16 13.29 11.86
CA ASP A 32 -0.17 11.85 11.67
C ASP A 32 0.58 11.17 12.83
N GLU A 33 -0.08 10.19 13.44
CA GLU A 33 0.44 9.46 14.60
C GLU A 33 1.55 8.49 14.18
N ALA A 34 1.43 7.85 13.02
CA ALA A 34 2.40 6.85 12.56
C ALA A 34 3.80 7.45 12.32
N ALA A 35 3.88 8.64 11.73
CA ALA A 35 5.11 9.40 11.55
C ALA A 35 5.75 9.81 12.88
N PHE A 36 4.92 10.25 13.82
CA PHE A 36 5.39 10.65 15.15
C PHE A 36 5.90 9.43 15.96
N ASP A 37 5.19 8.31 15.89
CA ASP A 37 5.58 7.05 16.54
C ASP A 37 6.84 6.45 15.93
N ALA A 38 6.96 6.47 14.60
CA ALA A 38 8.18 6.08 13.92
C ALA A 38 9.37 6.95 14.38
N ALA A 39 9.18 8.26 14.51
CA ALA A 39 10.21 9.16 15.01
C ALA A 39 10.58 8.83 16.46
N CYS A 40 9.59 8.60 17.33
CA CYS A 40 9.82 8.21 18.71
C CYS A 40 10.58 6.88 18.84
N ARG A 41 10.25 5.88 18.02
CA ARG A 41 10.97 4.58 17.98
C ARG A 41 12.43 4.78 17.57
N ASP A 42 12.68 5.56 16.53
CA ASP A 42 14.03 5.83 16.02
C ASP A 42 14.89 6.60 17.05
N LEU A 43 14.31 7.63 17.69
CA LEU A 43 14.97 8.39 18.74
C LEU A 43 15.28 7.53 19.97
N LYS A 44 14.35 6.67 20.39
CA LYS A 44 14.59 5.70 21.48
C LYS A 44 15.74 4.74 21.13
N SER A 45 15.78 4.24 19.89
CA SER A 45 16.86 3.38 19.40
C SER A 45 18.21 4.11 19.39
N SER A 46 18.23 5.33 18.85
CA SER A 46 19.40 6.21 18.83
C SER A 46 19.93 6.46 20.24
N LEU A 47 19.06 6.84 21.18
CA LEU A 47 19.43 7.10 22.59
C LEU A 47 20.02 5.86 23.26
N LYS A 48 19.43 4.68 23.04
CA LYS A 48 19.97 3.42 23.58
C LYS A 48 21.38 3.12 23.05
N LYS A 49 21.67 3.48 21.80
CA LYS A 49 22.96 3.22 21.15
C LYS A 49 24.04 4.23 21.50
N SER A 50 23.71 5.53 21.57
CA SER A 50 24.67 6.61 21.80
C SER A 50 24.76 7.07 23.26
N GLY A 51 23.76 6.77 24.09
CA GLY A 51 23.64 7.24 25.47
C GLY A 51 23.14 8.69 25.62
N SER A 52 23.06 9.45 24.52
CA SER A 52 22.53 10.82 24.50
C SER A 52 21.96 11.19 23.14
N LEU A 53 21.05 12.18 23.12
CA LEU A 53 20.53 12.79 21.90
C LEU A 53 20.74 14.30 22.00
N ASP A 54 21.21 14.90 20.92
CA ASP A 54 21.19 16.36 20.78
C ASP A 54 19.95 16.82 19.99
N MET A 55 19.62 18.11 20.14
CA MET A 55 18.43 18.68 19.50
C MET A 55 18.49 18.67 17.98
N SER A 56 19.68 18.72 17.37
CA SER A 56 19.81 18.70 15.91
C SER A 56 19.46 17.32 15.34
N HIS A 57 19.89 16.25 16.02
CA HIS A 57 19.51 14.89 15.67
C HIS A 57 18.02 14.65 15.85
N ILE A 58 17.44 15.12 16.96
CA ILE A 58 16.00 15.01 17.24
C ILE A 58 15.18 15.65 16.12
N VAL A 59 15.48 16.92 15.80
CA VAL A 59 14.78 17.67 14.76
C VAL A 59 14.94 17.00 13.39
N LYS A 60 16.14 16.50 13.06
CA LYS A 60 16.39 15.81 11.80
C LYS A 60 15.55 14.54 11.65
N VAL A 61 15.46 13.71 12.69
CA VAL A 61 14.64 12.50 12.68
C VAL A 61 13.17 12.86 12.47
N LEU A 62 12.67 13.84 13.21
CA LEU A 62 11.28 14.27 13.09
C LEU A 62 10.95 14.76 11.67
N HIS A 63 11.79 15.61 11.08
CA HIS A 63 11.59 16.04 9.68
C HIS A 63 11.62 14.85 8.71
N ASN A 64 12.59 13.94 8.85
CA ASN A 64 12.69 12.78 7.97
C ASN A 64 11.42 11.90 8.02
N LYS A 65 10.87 11.62 9.22
CA LYS A 65 9.66 10.80 9.33
C LYS A 65 8.42 11.53 8.79
N LYS A 66 8.35 12.85 8.98
CA LYS A 66 7.30 13.66 8.35
C LYS A 66 7.39 13.59 6.82
N ASP A 67 8.58 13.75 6.24
CA ASP A 67 8.78 13.73 4.79
C ASP A 67 8.41 12.36 4.18
N VAL A 68 8.74 11.26 4.89
CA VAL A 68 8.32 9.90 4.50
C VAL A 68 6.80 9.78 4.45
N HIS A 69 6.11 10.25 5.50
CA HIS A 69 4.65 10.21 5.56
C HIS A 69 4.02 11.10 4.48
N ASP A 70 4.49 12.34 4.30
CA ASP A 70 3.98 13.26 3.28
C ASP A 70 4.09 12.66 1.86
N LEU A 71 5.19 11.94 1.58
CA LEU A 71 5.38 11.22 0.31
C LEU A 71 4.35 10.09 0.11
N ILE A 72 4.05 9.33 1.16
CA ILE A 72 3.00 8.30 1.11
C ILE A 72 1.63 8.95 0.89
N GLU A 73 1.29 10.00 1.62
CA GLU A 73 0.00 10.67 1.45
C GLU A 73 -0.15 11.30 0.06
N GLU A 74 0.94 11.84 -0.52
CA GLU A 74 0.96 12.35 -1.89
C GLU A 74 0.64 11.26 -2.92
N HIS A 75 1.28 10.10 -2.81
CA HIS A 75 1.22 9.06 -3.84
C HIS A 75 0.16 7.99 -3.59
N PHE A 76 -0.24 7.79 -2.34
CA PHE A 76 -1.18 6.79 -1.85
C PHE A 76 -2.13 7.40 -0.80
N PRO A 77 -2.93 8.41 -1.16
CA PRO A 77 -3.82 9.08 -0.22
C PRO A 77 -4.77 8.08 0.46
N GLY A 78 -4.90 8.21 1.77
CA GLY A 78 -5.70 7.31 2.60
C GLY A 78 -5.05 5.94 2.86
N ALA A 79 -3.76 5.77 2.53
CA ALA A 79 -2.99 4.65 3.07
C ALA A 79 -2.85 4.78 4.57
N MET A 80 -2.94 3.67 5.28
CA MET A 80 -2.82 3.61 6.74
C MET A 80 -2.15 2.31 7.17
N THR A 81 -1.85 2.19 8.45
CA THR A 81 -1.21 0.99 9.00
C THR A 81 -2.11 -0.24 8.84
N GLY A 82 -1.54 -1.44 8.81
CA GLY A 82 -2.33 -2.68 8.79
C GLY A 82 -3.30 -2.78 9.99
N ALA A 83 -2.90 -2.28 11.16
CA ALA A 83 -3.76 -2.27 12.35
C ALA A 83 -5.00 -1.39 12.15
N ASP A 84 -4.84 -0.20 11.56
CA ASP A 84 -5.96 0.70 11.25
C ASP A 84 -6.90 0.11 10.20
N ILE A 85 -6.35 -0.60 9.19
CA ILE A 85 -7.16 -1.31 8.21
C ILE A 85 -8.01 -2.38 8.88
N LEU A 86 -7.39 -3.24 9.70
CA LEU A 86 -8.13 -4.31 10.39
C LEU A 86 -9.19 -3.73 11.33
N ALA A 87 -8.85 -2.68 12.08
CA ALA A 87 -9.79 -2.01 12.99
C ALA A 87 -11.01 -1.42 12.27
N LYS A 88 -10.87 -1.01 11.00
CA LYS A 88 -11.97 -0.51 10.15
C LYS A 88 -12.76 -1.62 9.47
N VAL A 89 -12.11 -2.71 9.09
CA VAL A 89 -12.71 -3.78 8.28
C VAL A 89 -13.37 -4.85 9.16
N ALA A 90 -12.76 -5.24 10.28
CA ALA A 90 -13.28 -6.30 11.15
C ALA A 90 -14.72 -6.05 11.63
N PRO A 91 -15.11 -4.84 12.10
CA PRO A 91 -16.50 -4.59 12.50
C PRO A 91 -17.50 -4.72 11.33
N VAL A 92 -17.05 -4.44 10.10
CA VAL A 92 -17.87 -4.63 8.91
C VAL A 92 -17.99 -6.12 8.60
N ILE A 93 -16.90 -6.88 8.62
CA ILE A 93 -16.91 -8.35 8.46
C ILE A 93 -17.91 -9.00 9.43
N GLU A 94 -17.78 -8.71 10.72
CA GLU A 94 -18.63 -9.24 11.79
C GLU A 94 -20.11 -8.88 11.61
N LYS A 95 -20.41 -7.66 11.16
CA LYS A 95 -21.78 -7.21 10.90
C LYS A 95 -22.51 -8.05 9.84
N TYR A 96 -21.78 -8.63 8.89
CA TYR A 96 -22.35 -9.52 7.86
C TYR A 96 -22.31 -11.01 8.27
N GLY A 97 -21.89 -11.32 9.51
CA GLY A 97 -21.90 -12.67 10.06
C GLY A 97 -20.63 -13.48 9.77
N LEU A 98 -19.60 -12.86 9.21
CA LEU A 98 -18.31 -13.50 9.01
C LEU A 98 -17.52 -13.49 10.32
N THR A 99 -17.04 -14.66 10.73
CA THR A 99 -16.16 -14.86 11.88
C THR A 99 -15.00 -15.81 11.51
N ASP A 100 -14.04 -15.99 12.40
CA ASP A 100 -12.90 -16.90 12.22
C ASP A 100 -13.32 -18.38 12.14
N ASP A 101 -14.50 -18.74 12.65
CA ASP A 101 -15.02 -20.11 12.64
C ASP A 101 -15.71 -20.52 11.33
N ASN A 102 -16.25 -19.56 10.58
CA ASN A 102 -17.12 -19.79 9.43
C ASN A 102 -16.62 -19.12 8.15
N THR A 103 -15.46 -18.47 8.18
CA THR A 103 -14.89 -17.77 7.02
C THR A 103 -13.59 -18.44 6.59
N LEU A 104 -13.50 -18.82 5.31
CA LEU A 104 -12.21 -19.15 4.73
C LEU A 104 -11.54 -17.88 4.16
N PHE A 105 -10.34 -17.59 4.65
CA PHE A 105 -9.54 -16.48 4.20
C PHE A 105 -8.63 -16.86 3.03
N ALA A 106 -8.62 -16.04 1.99
CA ALA A 106 -7.66 -16.11 0.90
C ALA A 106 -6.90 -14.80 0.73
N GLN A 107 -5.62 -14.91 0.38
CA GLN A 107 -4.81 -13.76 0.02
C GLN A 107 -4.16 -13.91 -1.35
N SER A 108 -4.16 -12.83 -2.12
CA SER A 108 -3.39 -12.67 -3.35
C SER A 108 -2.36 -11.56 -3.17
N CYS A 109 -1.21 -11.95 -2.61
CA CYS A 109 -0.04 -11.09 -2.37
C CYS A 109 1.18 -11.60 -3.14
N CYS A 110 2.18 -10.74 -3.33
CA CYS A 110 3.44 -11.13 -3.96
C CYS A 110 4.25 -12.03 -3.01
N PRO A 111 4.93 -13.09 -3.51
CA PRO A 111 5.72 -14.00 -2.68
C PRO A 111 6.97 -13.37 -2.03
N ASP A 112 7.27 -12.11 -2.35
CA ASP A 112 8.33 -11.32 -1.72
C ASP A 112 8.16 -11.34 -0.19
N GLU A 113 9.24 -11.63 0.55
CA GLU A 113 9.21 -11.88 1.99
C GLU A 113 8.73 -10.66 2.79
N ILE A 114 8.96 -9.46 2.26
CA ILE A 114 8.61 -8.19 2.89
C ILE A 114 7.10 -7.95 2.96
N ASN A 115 6.28 -8.79 2.30
CA ASN A 115 4.81 -8.69 2.39
C ASN A 115 4.21 -9.45 3.57
N HIS A 116 5.02 -10.24 4.27
CA HIS A 116 4.59 -11.16 5.31
C HIS A 116 5.30 -10.85 6.64
N GLU A 117 5.71 -9.59 6.85
CA GLU A 117 6.29 -9.15 8.11
C GLU A 117 5.21 -9.06 9.20
N ASP A 118 5.62 -9.28 10.47
CA ASP A 118 4.71 -9.16 11.61
C ASP A 118 4.08 -7.76 11.66
N GLY A 119 2.75 -7.71 11.73
CA GLY A 119 1.98 -6.46 11.79
C GLY A 119 1.62 -5.86 10.44
N ASP A 120 2.08 -6.45 9.33
CA ASP A 120 1.59 -6.08 8.00
C ASP A 120 0.13 -6.53 7.82
N THR A 121 -0.57 -5.88 6.89
CA THR A 121 -2.01 -6.14 6.66
C THR A 121 -2.32 -7.63 6.40
N PRO A 122 -1.59 -8.36 5.52
CA PRO A 122 -1.88 -9.78 5.28
C PRO A 122 -1.70 -10.65 6.53
N ASP A 123 -0.66 -10.39 7.33
CA ASP A 123 -0.39 -11.09 8.59
C ASP A 123 -1.50 -10.85 9.62
N LEU A 124 -1.98 -9.62 9.74
CA LEU A 124 -3.07 -9.26 10.65
C LEU A 124 -4.41 -9.91 10.25
N PHE A 125 -4.73 -9.97 8.96
CA PHE A 125 -5.93 -10.68 8.49
C PHE A 125 -5.82 -12.20 8.70
N ALA A 126 -4.64 -12.79 8.50
CA ALA A 126 -4.41 -14.21 8.82
C ALA A 126 -4.60 -14.48 10.32
N LYS A 127 -4.08 -13.61 11.19
CA LYS A 127 -4.29 -13.70 12.64
C LYS A 127 -5.76 -13.53 13.04
N HIS A 128 -6.54 -12.77 12.27
CA HIS A 128 -7.95 -12.48 12.55
C HIS A 128 -8.94 -13.51 11.99
N LEU A 129 -8.69 -14.03 10.78
CA LEU A 129 -9.61 -14.94 10.06
C LEU A 129 -9.09 -16.39 9.96
N GLY A 130 -7.89 -16.65 10.48
CA GLY A 130 -7.33 -18.00 10.56
C GLY A 130 -6.50 -18.41 9.35
N GLU A 131 -6.66 -19.66 8.92
CA GLU A 131 -5.83 -20.27 7.88
C GLU A 131 -5.99 -19.57 6.52
N VAL A 132 -4.89 -19.52 5.76
CA VAL A 132 -4.80 -18.74 4.53
C VAL A 132 -4.73 -19.62 3.30
N PHE A 133 -5.63 -19.40 2.34
CA PHE A 133 -5.49 -19.90 0.99
C PHE A 133 -4.69 -18.90 0.13
N HIS A 134 -3.49 -19.28 -0.31
CA HIS A 134 -2.64 -18.41 -1.12
C HIS A 134 -3.03 -18.47 -2.61
N MET A 135 -3.65 -17.38 -3.10
CA MET A 135 -4.04 -17.22 -4.50
C MET A 135 -3.01 -16.48 -5.36
N GLY A 136 -2.05 -15.81 -4.71
CA GLY A 136 -1.13 -14.87 -5.35
C GLY A 136 -0.03 -15.51 -6.20
N GLY A 137 0.94 -14.68 -6.53
CA GLY A 137 2.14 -15.00 -7.29
C GLY A 137 2.90 -13.71 -7.56
N LEU A 138 3.84 -13.68 -8.51
CA LEU A 138 4.63 -12.49 -8.80
C LEU A 138 3.72 -11.25 -8.99
N ALA A 139 4.14 -10.11 -8.43
CA ALA A 139 3.36 -8.87 -8.39
C ALA A 139 1.99 -8.93 -7.68
N GLY A 140 1.67 -10.00 -6.93
CA GLY A 140 0.40 -10.14 -6.21
C GLY A 140 -0.80 -10.45 -7.09
N ILE A 141 -0.57 -10.84 -8.34
CA ILE A 141 -1.63 -11.25 -9.28
C ILE A 141 -2.13 -12.66 -8.89
N PRO A 142 -3.45 -12.93 -8.95
CA PRO A 142 -4.03 -14.20 -8.51
C PRO A 142 -3.79 -15.34 -9.52
N PHE A 143 -2.52 -15.76 -9.66
CA PHE A 143 -2.07 -16.70 -10.67
C PHE A 143 -2.54 -18.14 -10.47
N THR A 144 -3.10 -18.49 -9.31
CA THR A 144 -3.77 -19.78 -9.14
C THR A 144 -4.99 -19.93 -10.07
N GLY A 145 -5.54 -18.81 -10.57
CA GLY A 145 -6.52 -18.79 -11.65
C GLY A 145 -7.86 -19.41 -11.29
N LYS A 146 -8.62 -19.83 -12.31
CA LYS A 146 -9.95 -20.44 -12.13
C LYS A 146 -9.88 -21.74 -11.31
N THR A 147 -8.88 -22.57 -11.57
CA THR A 147 -8.65 -23.82 -10.83
C THR A 147 -8.35 -23.56 -9.37
N GLY A 148 -7.51 -22.56 -9.08
CA GLY A 148 -7.21 -22.14 -7.71
C GLY A 148 -8.43 -21.58 -6.98
N PHE A 149 -9.21 -20.72 -7.64
CA PHE A 149 -10.45 -20.20 -7.07
C PHE A 149 -11.47 -21.33 -6.80
N ALA A 150 -11.60 -22.30 -7.72
CA ALA A 150 -12.46 -23.46 -7.51
C ALA A 150 -12.01 -24.29 -6.29
N ALA A 151 -10.71 -24.54 -6.15
CA ALA A 151 -10.16 -25.22 -4.98
C ALA A 151 -10.43 -24.46 -3.67
N PHE A 152 -10.15 -23.15 -3.65
CA PHE A 152 -10.49 -22.26 -2.52
C PHE A 152 -11.98 -22.36 -2.17
N SER A 153 -12.85 -22.27 -3.17
CA SER A 153 -14.30 -22.25 -2.97
C SER A 153 -14.87 -23.56 -2.42
N HIS A 154 -14.23 -24.70 -2.73
CA HIS A 154 -14.60 -26.01 -2.15
C HIS A 154 -14.16 -26.18 -0.69
N HIS A 155 -13.22 -25.36 -0.22
CA HIS A 155 -12.73 -25.41 1.16
C HIS A 155 -13.50 -24.46 2.09
N VAL A 156 -14.39 -23.63 1.54
CA VAL A 156 -15.26 -22.76 2.35
C VAL A 156 -16.13 -23.62 3.26
N PRO A 157 -16.24 -23.30 4.57
CA PRO A 157 -17.07 -24.06 5.50
C PRO A 157 -18.52 -24.21 5.02
N GLU A 158 -19.16 -25.32 5.39
CA GLU A 158 -20.60 -25.48 5.21
C GLU A 158 -21.35 -24.35 5.93
N GLU A 159 -22.36 -23.76 5.28
CA GLU A 159 -23.09 -22.58 5.77
C GLU A 159 -22.17 -21.35 6.05
N GLY A 160 -20.95 -21.37 5.52
CA GLY A 160 -19.92 -20.37 5.75
C GLY A 160 -19.77 -19.33 4.64
N HIS A 161 -18.68 -18.58 4.76
CA HIS A 161 -18.36 -17.41 3.96
C HIS A 161 -16.91 -17.43 3.46
N ALA A 162 -16.62 -16.55 2.51
CA ALA A 162 -15.29 -16.39 1.94
C ALA A 162 -14.85 -14.93 2.06
N PHE A 163 -13.58 -14.72 2.42
CA PHE A 163 -12.94 -13.41 2.39
C PHE A 163 -11.68 -13.45 1.52
N ILE A 164 -11.57 -12.55 0.55
CA ILE A 164 -10.40 -12.40 -0.31
C ILE A 164 -9.74 -11.04 -0.06
N PHE A 165 -8.47 -11.07 0.32
CA PHE A 165 -7.58 -9.92 0.32
C PHE A 165 -6.67 -9.96 -0.92
N MET A 166 -6.63 -8.90 -1.73
CA MET A 166 -5.71 -8.81 -2.88
C MET A 166 -4.91 -7.53 -2.86
N ALA A 167 -3.59 -7.68 -2.85
CA ALA A 167 -2.65 -6.58 -2.75
C ALA A 167 -1.38 -6.86 -3.56
N PRO A 168 -1.21 -6.29 -4.77
CA PRO A 168 0.14 -5.98 -5.23
C PRO A 168 0.83 -5.07 -4.21
N HIS A 169 2.16 -5.01 -4.30
CA HIS A 169 2.95 -4.23 -3.35
C HIS A 169 3.93 -3.28 -4.03
N ILE A 170 4.39 -2.30 -3.25
CA ILE A 170 5.48 -1.39 -3.60
C ILE A 170 6.33 -1.11 -2.35
N GLY A 171 7.65 -1.15 -2.51
CA GLY A 171 8.57 -0.75 -1.45
C GLY A 171 8.87 0.74 -1.49
N LEU A 172 9.08 1.31 -0.31
CA LEU A 172 9.73 2.59 -0.11
C LEU A 172 11.08 2.35 0.57
N SER A 173 12.16 2.82 -0.04
CA SER A 173 13.50 2.70 0.55
C SER A 173 13.78 3.79 1.59
N GLU A 174 14.84 3.60 2.39
CA GLU A 174 15.31 4.63 3.35
C GLU A 174 15.72 5.95 2.68
N SER A 175 16.01 5.93 1.37
CA SER A 175 16.29 7.10 0.55
C SER A 175 15.06 7.73 -0.10
N ASN A 176 13.85 7.40 0.37
CA ASN A 176 12.56 7.92 -0.12
C ASN A 176 12.29 7.63 -1.61
N LYS A 177 12.70 6.45 -2.10
CA LYS A 177 12.42 6.00 -3.46
C LYS A 177 11.33 4.93 -3.46
N LEU A 178 10.23 5.20 -4.15
CA LEU A 178 9.21 4.20 -4.44
C LEU A 178 9.73 3.20 -5.48
N GLY A 179 9.24 1.96 -5.41
CA GLY A 179 9.74 0.88 -6.26
C GLY A 179 11.04 0.26 -5.74
N LYS A 180 11.51 0.67 -4.56
CA LYS A 180 12.79 0.28 -3.97
C LYS A 180 12.63 -0.10 -2.51
N TYR A 181 13.49 -1.00 -2.01
CA TYR A 181 13.48 -1.39 -0.60
C TYR A 181 14.88 -1.75 -0.09
N SER A 182 15.16 -1.38 1.16
CA SER A 182 16.43 -1.66 1.84
C SER A 182 16.32 -2.97 2.62
N ARG A 183 16.82 -4.07 2.04
CA ARG A 183 16.73 -5.40 2.66
C ARG A 183 17.84 -5.64 3.68
N ILE A 184 17.50 -6.35 4.75
CA ILE A 184 18.47 -6.71 5.81
C ILE A 184 19.62 -7.51 5.19
N GLY A 185 20.85 -7.10 5.49
CA GLY A 185 22.06 -7.78 5.01
C GLY A 185 22.48 -7.43 3.58
N GLN A 186 21.82 -6.48 2.92
CA GLN A 186 22.22 -5.96 1.60
C GLN A 186 22.70 -4.51 1.71
N SER A 187 23.73 -4.15 0.93
CA SER A 187 24.26 -2.79 0.89
C SER A 187 23.53 -1.87 -0.09
N GLU A 188 22.78 -2.44 -1.02
CA GLU A 188 22.14 -1.72 -2.12
C GLU A 188 20.61 -1.84 -2.07
N GLU A 189 19.92 -0.79 -2.52
CA GLU A 189 18.46 -0.77 -2.61
C GLU A 189 17.95 -1.63 -3.80
N GLY A 190 17.28 -2.74 -3.47
CA GLY A 190 16.67 -3.65 -4.44
C GLY A 190 15.32 -3.16 -4.97
N GLY A 191 14.84 -3.74 -6.08
CA GLY A 191 13.49 -3.45 -6.61
C GLY A 191 12.39 -4.07 -5.75
N ALA A 192 11.32 -3.32 -5.50
CA ALA A 192 10.15 -3.76 -4.73
C ALA A 192 8.88 -3.02 -5.20
N CYS A 193 7.91 -3.64 -5.85
CA CYS A 193 7.88 -5.03 -6.30
C CYS A 193 8.91 -5.31 -7.40
N GLY A 194 9.80 -6.27 -7.18
CA GLY A 194 10.84 -6.65 -8.15
C GLY A 194 10.28 -7.04 -9.52
N ALA A 195 9.14 -7.75 -9.56
CA ALA A 195 8.49 -8.14 -10.80
C ALA A 195 7.92 -6.95 -11.58
N VAL A 196 7.23 -6.02 -10.91
CA VAL A 196 6.67 -4.82 -11.55
C VAL A 196 7.78 -3.89 -12.06
N VAL A 197 8.79 -3.64 -11.23
CA VAL A 197 9.95 -2.81 -11.57
C VAL A 197 10.75 -3.44 -12.72
N GLY A 198 10.98 -4.74 -12.66
CA GLY A 198 11.66 -5.49 -13.72
C GLY A 198 10.90 -5.44 -15.05
N ALA A 199 9.58 -5.61 -15.00
CA ALA A 199 8.73 -5.55 -16.18
C ALA A 199 8.70 -4.14 -16.78
N LEU A 200 8.61 -3.10 -15.96
CA LEU A 200 8.69 -1.71 -16.43
C LEU A 200 10.03 -1.42 -17.09
N ASN A 201 11.15 -1.83 -16.47
CA ASN A 201 12.48 -1.69 -17.05
C ASN A 201 12.61 -2.41 -18.40
N HIS A 202 12.08 -3.64 -18.51
CA HIS A 202 12.02 -4.37 -19.79
C HIS A 202 11.33 -3.57 -20.88
N CYS A 203 10.17 -2.99 -20.55
CA CYS A 203 9.35 -2.21 -21.49
C CYS A 203 9.98 -0.86 -21.86
N MET A 204 10.76 -0.24 -20.96
CA MET A 204 11.48 1.01 -21.19
C MET A 204 12.71 0.82 -22.07
N CYS A 205 13.38 -0.33 -21.98
CA CYS A 205 14.52 -0.66 -22.83
C CYS A 205 14.14 -1.07 -24.27
N ASN A 206 12.86 -1.01 -24.65
CA ASN A 206 12.33 -1.46 -25.96
C ASN A 206 12.78 -2.88 -26.34
N LYS A 207 12.95 -3.76 -25.35
CA LYS A 207 13.19 -5.18 -25.59
C LYS A 207 11.94 -5.79 -26.25
N PRO A 208 12.08 -6.80 -27.13
CA PRO A 208 10.94 -7.56 -27.62
C PRO A 208 10.11 -8.10 -26.46
N LEU A 209 8.79 -8.15 -26.63
CA LEU A 209 7.94 -8.85 -25.66
C LEU A 209 8.32 -10.34 -25.66
N PRO A 210 8.43 -10.97 -24.47
CA PRO A 210 8.71 -12.40 -24.40
C PRO A 210 7.59 -13.19 -25.08
N ASP A 211 7.90 -14.33 -25.68
CA ASP A 211 6.88 -15.22 -26.22
C ASP A 211 6.30 -16.09 -25.09
N PHE A 212 4.97 -16.20 -25.01
CA PHE A 212 4.33 -17.09 -24.04
C PHE A 212 4.63 -18.56 -24.31
N ALA A 213 4.82 -18.96 -25.58
CA ALA A 213 5.19 -20.33 -25.93
C ALA A 213 6.57 -20.72 -25.40
N GLU A 214 7.47 -19.74 -25.29
CA GLU A 214 8.86 -19.93 -24.86
C GLU A 214 9.07 -19.56 -23.39
N ALA A 215 8.02 -19.10 -22.68
CA ALA A 215 8.16 -18.61 -21.31
C ALA A 215 8.51 -19.71 -20.31
N GLY A 216 8.18 -20.97 -20.60
CA GLY A 216 8.54 -22.12 -19.76
C GLY A 216 8.15 -21.93 -18.29
N ASP A 217 9.14 -21.90 -17.41
CA ASP A 217 9.03 -21.71 -15.97
C ASP A 217 8.89 -20.25 -15.52
N ASP A 218 9.02 -19.27 -16.44
CA ASP A 218 8.90 -17.83 -16.18
C ASP A 218 7.59 -17.21 -16.72
N ALA A 219 6.56 -18.04 -16.87
CA ALA A 219 5.26 -17.65 -17.43
C ALA A 219 4.59 -16.49 -16.67
N GLN A 220 4.78 -16.39 -15.35
CA GLN A 220 4.23 -15.29 -14.55
C GLN A 220 4.87 -13.95 -14.91
N MET A 221 6.21 -13.90 -15.02
CA MET A 221 6.91 -12.68 -15.41
C MET A 221 6.61 -12.30 -16.87
N CYS A 222 6.53 -13.29 -17.77
CA CYS A 222 6.08 -13.08 -19.13
C CYS A 222 4.70 -12.40 -19.17
N TYR A 223 3.73 -12.90 -18.38
CA TYR A 223 2.42 -12.27 -18.25
C TYR A 223 2.52 -10.82 -17.74
N ILE A 224 3.30 -10.58 -16.67
CA ILE A 224 3.45 -9.24 -16.08
C ILE A 224 4.05 -8.25 -17.09
N ILE A 225 5.10 -8.64 -17.83
CA ILE A 225 5.71 -7.80 -18.87
C ILE A 225 4.68 -7.36 -19.90
N HIS A 226 3.83 -8.27 -20.37
CA HIS A 226 2.78 -7.93 -21.33
C HIS A 226 1.76 -6.95 -20.75
N GLN A 227 1.34 -7.15 -19.49
CA GLN A 227 0.35 -6.26 -18.86
C GLN A 227 0.92 -4.87 -18.56
N ILE A 228 2.17 -4.79 -18.12
CA ILE A 228 2.87 -3.52 -17.94
C ILE A 228 3.09 -2.82 -19.29
N ASN A 229 3.48 -3.54 -20.34
CA ASN A 229 3.66 -2.95 -21.66
C ASN A 229 2.36 -2.36 -22.23
N LYS A 230 1.23 -3.04 -22.06
CA LYS A 230 -0.11 -2.53 -22.45
C LYS A 230 -0.46 -1.19 -21.78
N ASN A 231 0.10 -0.94 -20.60
CA ASN A 231 -0.14 0.26 -19.80
C ASN A 231 1.07 1.20 -19.77
N LYS A 232 2.11 0.95 -20.59
CA LYS A 232 3.40 1.64 -20.52
C LYS A 232 3.25 3.16 -20.65
N GLU A 233 2.45 3.62 -21.60
CA GLU A 233 2.23 5.05 -21.84
C GLU A 233 1.59 5.73 -20.62
N ARG A 234 0.58 5.09 -20.00
CA ARG A 234 -0.07 5.56 -18.77
C ARG A 234 0.93 5.65 -17.61
N ILE A 235 1.84 4.70 -17.48
CA ILE A 235 2.87 4.71 -16.43
C ILE A 235 3.90 5.81 -16.70
N LEU A 236 4.42 5.89 -17.93
CA LEU A 236 5.49 6.84 -18.28
C LEU A 236 5.01 8.30 -18.29
N ALA A 237 3.72 8.57 -18.52
CA ALA A 237 3.16 9.91 -18.40
C ALA A 237 3.37 10.52 -16.99
N GLU A 238 3.39 9.68 -15.95
CA GLU A 238 3.59 10.14 -14.56
C GLU A 238 5.06 10.47 -14.25
N LYS A 239 6.00 10.02 -15.10
CA LYS A 239 7.43 10.34 -14.96
C LYS A 239 7.71 11.83 -15.09
N GLU A 240 6.86 12.57 -15.82
CA GLU A 240 6.97 14.04 -15.93
C GLU A 240 6.80 14.75 -14.57
N LYS A 241 6.10 14.12 -13.61
CA LYS A 241 5.95 14.64 -12.25
C LYS A 241 7.14 14.22 -11.38
N SER A 242 7.44 12.92 -11.32
CA SER A 242 8.62 12.38 -10.63
C SER A 242 8.80 10.87 -10.92
N GLU A 243 9.99 10.34 -10.60
CA GLU A 243 10.21 8.88 -10.60
C GLU A 243 9.30 8.16 -9.60
N ASN A 244 9.01 8.78 -8.44
CA ASN A 244 8.10 8.22 -7.44
C ASN A 244 6.65 8.14 -7.97
N ALA A 245 6.18 9.17 -8.67
CA ALA A 245 4.86 9.16 -9.31
C ALA A 245 4.74 8.05 -10.38
N MET A 246 5.78 7.85 -11.18
CA MET A 246 5.85 6.74 -12.15
C MET A 246 5.76 5.37 -11.46
N GLN A 247 6.52 5.16 -10.39
CA GLN A 247 6.51 3.89 -9.65
C GLN A 247 5.18 3.65 -8.92
N ALA A 248 4.57 4.70 -8.35
CA ALA A 248 3.23 4.63 -7.76
C ALA A 248 2.18 4.24 -8.82
N MET A 249 2.26 4.81 -10.03
CA MET A 249 1.37 4.43 -11.14
C MET A 249 1.60 2.99 -11.59
N ALA A 250 2.84 2.50 -11.61
CA ALA A 250 3.12 1.10 -11.92
C ALA A 250 2.48 0.15 -10.91
N ALA A 251 2.50 0.47 -9.61
CA ALA A 251 1.79 -0.29 -8.58
C ALA A 251 0.26 -0.25 -8.76
N ARG A 252 -0.32 0.91 -9.14
CA ARG A 252 -1.75 1.02 -9.48
C ARG A 252 -2.13 0.19 -10.70
N VAL A 253 -1.28 0.12 -11.71
CA VAL A 253 -1.49 -0.76 -12.87
C VAL A 253 -1.44 -2.23 -12.47
N ALA A 254 -0.49 -2.63 -11.61
CA ALA A 254 -0.46 -4.00 -11.08
C ALA A 254 -1.75 -4.34 -10.32
N HIS A 255 -2.31 -3.40 -9.57
CA HIS A 255 -3.62 -3.55 -8.90
C HIS A 255 -4.76 -3.72 -9.91
N ASP A 256 -4.84 -2.86 -10.92
CA ASP A 256 -5.84 -2.97 -11.98
C ASP A 256 -5.77 -4.36 -12.65
N VAL A 257 -4.57 -4.84 -12.98
CA VAL A 257 -4.34 -6.15 -13.60
C VAL A 257 -4.77 -7.30 -12.69
N GLY A 258 -4.38 -7.26 -11.42
CA GLY A 258 -4.75 -8.26 -10.42
C GLY A 258 -6.26 -8.29 -10.19
N ARG A 259 -6.89 -7.12 -10.04
CA ARG A 259 -8.34 -6.95 -9.84
C ARG A 259 -9.11 -7.48 -11.03
N ASP A 260 -8.67 -7.18 -12.24
CA ASP A 260 -9.32 -7.63 -13.46
C ASP A 260 -9.20 -9.16 -13.60
N MET A 261 -8.09 -9.77 -13.19
CA MET A 261 -7.98 -11.23 -13.13
C MET A 261 -8.89 -11.82 -12.06
N LEU A 262 -8.90 -11.25 -10.86
CA LEU A 262 -9.76 -11.70 -9.77
C LEU A 262 -11.24 -11.67 -10.18
N ASN A 263 -11.69 -10.58 -10.80
CA ASN A 263 -13.06 -10.45 -11.31
C ASN A 263 -13.42 -11.51 -12.37
N ARG A 264 -12.46 -12.00 -13.17
CA ARG A 264 -12.69 -13.05 -14.17
C ARG A 264 -12.75 -14.46 -13.57
N ILE A 265 -12.10 -14.69 -12.43
CA ILE A 265 -12.01 -16.03 -11.81
C ILE A 265 -13.03 -16.22 -10.69
N CYS A 266 -13.44 -15.15 -10.00
CA CYS A 266 -14.43 -15.23 -8.93
C CYS A 266 -15.82 -15.53 -9.48
N THR A 267 -16.45 -16.58 -8.95
CA THR A 267 -17.86 -16.91 -9.12
C THR A 267 -18.54 -17.03 -7.76
N MET A 268 -19.86 -17.22 -7.73
CA MET A 268 -20.61 -17.54 -6.50
C MET A 268 -21.12 -18.99 -6.51
N ASP A 269 -20.47 -19.86 -7.29
CA ASP A 269 -20.88 -21.26 -7.49
C ASP A 269 -20.35 -22.17 -6.36
N PHE A 270 -20.42 -21.71 -5.10
CA PHE A 270 -19.97 -22.43 -3.90
C PHE A 270 -20.77 -22.03 -2.66
N GLY A 271 -20.86 -22.90 -1.67
CA GLY A 271 -21.68 -22.67 -0.48
C GLY A 271 -23.19 -22.63 -0.78
N ASP A 272 -23.97 -22.13 0.17
CA ASP A 272 -25.44 -22.10 0.14
C ASP A 272 -26.01 -20.71 -0.21
N ASP A 273 -27.33 -20.54 -0.14
CA ASP A 273 -28.04 -19.28 -0.46
C ASP A 273 -27.66 -18.10 0.45
N ASN A 274 -27.09 -18.37 1.63
CA ASN A 274 -26.65 -17.38 2.61
C ASN A 274 -25.14 -17.09 2.51
N THR A 275 -24.36 -17.91 1.80
CA THR A 275 -22.93 -17.70 1.57
C THR A 275 -22.65 -16.33 0.94
N GLN A 276 -21.61 -15.68 1.46
CA GLN A 276 -21.18 -14.35 1.04
C GLN A 276 -19.70 -14.40 0.71
N LEU A 277 -19.30 -13.64 -0.30
CA LEU A 277 -17.92 -13.41 -0.67
C LEU A 277 -17.58 -11.94 -0.44
N MET A 278 -16.74 -11.66 0.55
CA MET A 278 -16.15 -10.35 0.75
C MET A 278 -14.81 -10.23 0.04
N VAL A 279 -14.56 -9.09 -0.60
CA VAL A 279 -13.32 -8.84 -1.33
C VAL A 279 -12.79 -7.46 -1.00
N LEU A 280 -11.64 -7.41 -0.32
CA LEU A 280 -10.85 -6.21 -0.06
C LEU A 280 -9.66 -6.19 -1.01
N THR A 281 -9.52 -5.12 -1.79
CA THR A 281 -8.36 -4.94 -2.68
C THR A 281 -7.71 -3.59 -2.47
N GLY A 282 -6.40 -3.54 -2.65
CA GLY A 282 -5.62 -2.33 -2.47
C GLY A 282 -4.16 -2.50 -2.86
N ILE A 283 -3.30 -1.63 -2.33
CA ILE A 283 -1.85 -1.69 -2.56
C ILE A 283 -1.16 -1.79 -1.20
N GLN A 284 -0.35 -2.82 -1.01
CA GLN A 284 0.54 -2.94 0.15
C GLN A 284 1.78 -2.07 -0.08
N ILE A 285 2.19 -1.33 0.93
CA ILE A 285 3.32 -0.40 0.88
C ILE A 285 4.31 -0.86 1.95
N ASN A 286 5.42 -1.46 1.52
CA ASN A 286 6.45 -1.92 2.43
C ASN A 286 7.32 -0.72 2.81
N MET A 287 7.18 -0.29 4.07
CA MET A 287 7.76 0.96 4.57
C MET A 287 9.17 0.75 5.14
N PRO A 288 10.06 1.75 5.06
CA PRO A 288 11.36 1.66 5.70
C PRO A 288 11.20 1.64 7.22
N LYS A 289 12.02 0.86 7.91
CA LYS A 289 12.01 0.86 9.38
C LYS A 289 12.33 2.27 9.91
N PRO A 290 11.72 2.69 11.04
CA PRO A 290 10.88 1.92 11.94
C PRO A 290 9.37 2.04 11.67
N PHE A 291 8.94 2.46 10.47
CA PHE A 291 7.52 2.39 10.13
C PHE A 291 7.06 0.94 10.05
N ASP A 292 5.79 0.73 10.40
CA ASP A 292 5.09 -0.52 10.08
C ASP A 292 4.62 -0.45 8.61
N GLY A 293 4.27 -1.60 8.01
CA GLY A 293 3.74 -1.62 6.65
C GLY A 293 2.42 -0.88 6.52
N PHE A 294 2.26 -0.15 5.42
CA PHE A 294 1.03 0.58 5.10
C PHE A 294 0.23 -0.19 4.05
N PHE A 295 -1.07 0.10 3.99
CA PHE A 295 -1.94 -0.40 2.94
C PHE A 295 -2.89 0.70 2.48
N GLN A 296 -2.97 0.90 1.16
CA GLN A 296 -3.97 1.76 0.55
C GLN A 296 -5.19 0.91 0.14
N PRO A 297 -6.33 0.99 0.84
CA PRO A 297 -7.54 0.33 0.38
C PRO A 297 -8.06 1.02 -0.89
N ILE A 298 -8.48 0.24 -1.90
CA ILE A 298 -9.02 0.75 -3.17
C ILE A 298 -10.46 0.30 -3.39
N THR A 299 -10.78 -0.96 -3.11
CA THR A 299 -12.17 -1.45 -3.18
C THR A 299 -12.47 -2.36 -2.01
N PHE A 300 -13.66 -2.26 -1.45
CA PHE A 300 -14.16 -3.23 -0.50
C PHE A 300 -15.63 -3.50 -0.83
N HIS A 301 -15.96 -4.75 -1.14
CA HIS A 301 -17.31 -5.10 -1.54
C HIS A 301 -17.67 -6.51 -1.11
N ILE A 302 -18.97 -6.78 -1.10
CA ILE A 302 -19.55 -8.08 -0.79
C ILE A 302 -20.42 -8.55 -1.95
N ARG A 303 -20.39 -9.87 -2.19
CA ARG A 303 -21.18 -10.55 -3.22
C ARG A 303 -22.01 -11.67 -2.58
N ASN A 304 -23.25 -11.83 -3.03
CA ASN A 304 -24.12 -12.92 -2.63
C ASN A 304 -24.38 -13.91 -3.78
N LYS A 305 -25.06 -15.03 -3.51
CA LYS A 305 -25.41 -16.06 -4.51
C LYS A 305 -26.14 -15.57 -5.76
N LYS A 306 -26.89 -14.47 -5.65
CA LYS A 306 -27.61 -13.87 -6.79
C LYS A 306 -26.68 -13.07 -7.71
N GLY A 307 -25.41 -12.95 -7.35
CA GLY A 307 -24.42 -12.11 -8.05
C GLY A 307 -24.59 -10.62 -7.75
N GLU A 308 -25.41 -10.26 -6.76
CA GLU A 308 -25.56 -8.87 -6.34
C GLU A 308 -24.28 -8.42 -5.63
N VAL A 309 -23.78 -7.25 -6.00
CA VAL A 309 -22.56 -6.68 -5.43
C VAL A 309 -22.92 -5.42 -4.66
N LYS A 310 -22.55 -5.37 -3.38
CA LYS A 310 -22.68 -4.19 -2.54
C LYS A 310 -21.30 -3.63 -2.20
N ASP A 311 -21.10 -2.34 -2.47
CA ASP A 311 -19.91 -1.59 -2.06
C ASP A 311 -19.95 -1.34 -0.54
N LEU A 312 -18.87 -1.74 0.14
CA LEU A 312 -18.66 -1.60 1.59
C LEU A 312 -17.54 -0.59 1.91
N PHE A 313 -16.94 0.03 0.90
CA PHE A 313 -15.78 0.91 1.10
C PHE A 313 -16.13 2.12 1.97
N GLN A 314 -17.23 2.81 1.65
CA GLN A 314 -17.71 3.95 2.44
C GLN A 314 -18.07 3.56 3.88
N GLU A 315 -18.59 2.34 4.05
CA GLU A 315 -18.97 1.81 5.37
C GLU A 315 -17.75 1.56 6.25
N ALA A 316 -16.66 1.00 5.70
CA ALA A 316 -15.43 0.72 6.43
C ALA A 316 -14.53 1.96 6.61
N PHE A 317 -14.35 2.76 5.56
CA PHE A 317 -13.31 3.79 5.49
C PHE A 317 -13.84 5.22 5.52
N GLY A 318 -15.16 5.45 5.40
CA GLY A 318 -15.73 6.79 5.16
C GLY A 318 -15.51 7.27 3.72
N GLY A 319 -15.99 8.48 3.38
CA GLY A 319 -15.77 9.13 2.07
C GLY A 319 -14.87 10.37 2.18
N GLU A 320 -13.98 10.71 1.22
CA GLU A 320 -13.65 10.17 -0.10
C GLU A 320 -12.15 9.82 -0.19
N VAL A 321 -11.79 8.70 -0.85
CA VAL A 321 -10.68 8.71 -1.83
C VAL A 321 -11.22 8.11 -3.13
N ARG A 322 -11.60 8.96 -4.08
CA ARG A 322 -12.00 8.57 -5.44
C ARG A 322 -11.09 9.19 -6.49
N ARG A 323 -10.36 8.35 -7.23
CA ARG A 323 -10.34 8.38 -8.71
C ARG A 323 -10.22 6.94 -9.23
N GLY A 324 -11.27 6.44 -9.90
CA GLY A 324 -11.14 5.28 -10.81
C GLY A 324 -12.13 4.12 -10.69
N PHE A 325 -13.15 4.16 -9.82
CA PHE A 325 -14.15 3.08 -9.81
C PHE A 325 -15.16 3.26 -10.96
N GLN A 326 -15.06 2.43 -11.99
CA GLN A 326 -16.19 2.02 -12.83
C GLN A 326 -16.25 0.48 -12.84
N PRO A 327 -17.29 -0.14 -12.28
CA PRO A 327 -17.47 -1.57 -12.42
C PRO A 327 -17.93 -1.87 -13.85
N SER A 328 -17.03 -2.37 -14.70
CA SER A 328 -17.40 -3.01 -15.96
C SER A 328 -17.77 -4.47 -15.69
N ILE A 329 -19.00 -4.71 -15.25
CA ILE A 329 -19.55 -6.07 -15.25
C ILE A 329 -20.03 -6.33 -16.69
N SER A 330 -19.20 -7.01 -17.49
CA SER A 330 -19.66 -7.62 -18.73
C SER A 330 -20.51 -8.83 -18.39
N THR A 331 -21.83 -8.70 -18.46
CA THR A 331 -22.79 -9.81 -18.37
C THR A 331 -22.86 -10.67 -19.64
N ARG A 332 -21.80 -10.73 -20.46
CA ARG A 332 -21.77 -11.57 -21.66
C ARG A 332 -20.62 -12.56 -21.64
N HIS A 333 -20.98 -13.80 -21.26
CA HIS A 333 -20.53 -15.10 -21.77
C HIS A 333 -20.32 -16.11 -20.64
N LEU A 334 -21.43 -16.57 -20.05
CA LEU A 334 -21.51 -17.93 -19.51
C LEU A 334 -22.31 -18.77 -20.49
N ASN A 335 -21.60 -19.28 -21.48
CA ASN A 335 -21.97 -20.47 -22.25
C ASN A 335 -20.69 -20.98 -22.92
N ALA A 336 -20.09 -21.99 -22.30
CA ALA A 336 -19.55 -23.19 -22.95
C ALA A 336 -18.52 -23.89 -22.04
N GLY A 337 -18.79 -25.16 -21.74
CA GLY A 337 -17.76 -26.18 -21.49
C GLY A 337 -17.32 -26.34 -20.05
N ALA A 338 -18.00 -27.22 -19.34
CA ALA A 338 -17.40 -27.97 -18.24
C ALA A 338 -16.18 -28.75 -18.76
N PHE A 339 -15.08 -28.67 -18.03
CA PHE A 339 -14.05 -29.68 -17.95
C PHE A 339 -13.69 -29.89 -16.49
#